data_AF-A0A2N1PW16-F1
#
_entry.id   AF-A0A2N1PW16-F1
#
_cell.length_a   1.000
_cell.length_b   1.000
_cell.length_c   1.000
_cell.angle_alpha   90.00
_cell.angle_beta   90.00
_cell.angle_gamma   90.00
#
_symmetry.space_group_name_H-M   'P 1'
#
loop_
_entity.id
_entity.type
_entity.pdbx_description
1 polymer ?
#
loop_
_entity_poly.entity_id
_entity_poly.type
_entity_poly.pdbx_seq_one_letter_code
_entity_poly.pdbx_strand_id
1 'polypeptide(L)'
;GNLYVYGLFNEVSQGFVAKNGYNGGDITLSKDDLVTVNYAVYASGIAYKNANSDLYNELNLDTNSIDITYEIGSIDHMINDGNINIHGQFESSVRASGIVIINASLLTSVINLGDVEIYSDIAYATKEIEAAGLVYLMDSSYAQIRDSANYGDIKAISTSSVGFAHASGIALRNDRLENGSNITVGTTNQLAKILFSINYGDIYAWTAVNETAYTITNESTAKAAGILAIGLLSVVNNVNYGNIYSKSLASGIFGFIYMNKFGTISTNQVYISNSINYGKVRQITAYDAQSELTTMNMSSVPVTTNYLAFGAFVGKIHTGTTSWAFAGDVTYPIDRVYFGYLINFDEKLNMFALA
;
A
#
# COMPACT_ATOMS: atom_id res chain seq x y z
N GLY A 1 7.31 4.20 -22.70
CA GLY A 1 8.41 4.90 -21.98
C GLY A 1 7.99 5.15 -20.55
N ASN A 2 8.74 5.95 -19.79
CA ASN A 2 8.38 6.30 -18.41
C ASN A 2 8.35 7.82 -18.23
N LEU A 3 7.40 8.31 -17.44
CA LEU A 3 7.31 9.70 -16.97
C LEU A 3 7.56 9.71 -15.47
N TYR A 4 8.51 10.53 -15.05
CA TYR A 4 9.02 10.61 -13.70
C TYR A 4 8.86 12.06 -13.21
N VAL A 5 8.08 12.27 -12.15
CA VAL A 5 7.80 13.62 -11.60
C VAL A 5 7.93 13.60 -10.09
N TYR A 6 8.87 14.38 -9.54
CA TYR A 6 9.16 14.38 -8.12
C TYR A 6 9.31 15.80 -7.56
N GLY A 7 8.97 15.99 -6.29
CA GLY A 7 9.04 17.31 -5.67
C GLY A 7 10.46 17.80 -5.41
N LEU A 8 11.34 16.99 -4.81
CA LEU A 8 12.66 17.46 -4.36
C LEU A 8 13.84 16.89 -5.14
N PHE A 9 13.95 15.57 -5.26
CA PHE A 9 15.10 14.93 -5.89
C PHE A 9 14.77 13.56 -6.48
N ASN A 10 15.69 13.02 -7.28
CA ASN A 10 15.49 11.70 -7.89
C ASN A 10 15.76 10.58 -6.88
N GLU A 11 16.97 10.46 -6.37
CA GLU A 11 17.38 9.32 -5.55
C GLU A 11 18.32 9.71 -4.41
N VAL A 12 18.19 9.04 -3.26
CA VAL A 12 19.27 8.92 -2.28
C VAL A 12 20.06 7.64 -2.56
N SER A 13 21.22 7.80 -3.21
CA SER A 13 22.11 6.69 -3.57
C SER A 13 22.95 6.20 -2.39
N GLN A 14 23.69 5.10 -2.58
CA GLN A 14 24.60 4.52 -1.57
C GLN A 14 25.55 5.55 -0.98
N GLY A 15 25.71 5.55 0.35
CA GLY A 15 26.58 6.47 1.09
C GLY A 15 26.06 7.92 1.20
N PHE A 16 24.86 8.21 0.69
CA PHE A 16 24.24 9.53 0.81
C PHE A 16 23.04 9.52 1.76
N VAL A 17 22.73 10.69 2.31
CA VAL A 17 21.54 10.92 3.14
C VAL A 17 20.85 12.21 2.73
N ALA A 18 19.53 12.24 2.82
CA ALA A 18 18.72 13.44 2.64
C ALA A 18 17.95 13.71 3.94
N LYS A 19 18.09 14.92 4.47
CA LYS A 19 17.48 15.33 5.75
C LYS A 19 16.79 16.68 5.63
N ASN A 20 15.71 16.87 6.39
CA ASN A 20 15.04 18.17 6.56
C ASN A 20 14.54 18.76 5.24
N GLY A 21 13.85 17.96 4.43
CA GLY A 21 13.24 18.42 3.18
C GLY A 21 11.76 18.75 3.35
N TYR A 22 11.30 19.73 2.58
CA TYR A 22 9.91 20.16 2.53
C TYR A 22 9.50 20.38 1.08
N ASN A 23 8.46 19.67 0.63
CA ASN A 23 7.76 20.00 -0.61
C ASN A 23 6.40 20.62 -0.29
N GLY A 24 6.25 21.92 -0.54
CA GLY A 24 4.96 22.63 -0.45
C GLY A 24 4.28 22.86 -1.80
N GLY A 25 4.84 22.34 -2.89
CA GLY A 25 4.30 22.51 -4.23
C GLY A 25 3.43 21.34 -4.67
N ASP A 26 2.27 21.64 -5.24
CA ASP A 26 1.39 20.63 -5.82
C ASP A 26 2.00 20.02 -7.10
N ILE A 27 1.83 18.72 -7.26
CA ILE A 27 2.17 17.97 -8.47
C ILE A 27 0.86 17.62 -9.17
N THR A 28 0.58 18.27 -10.30
CA THR A 28 -0.60 17.94 -11.13
C THR A 28 -0.17 17.39 -12.48
N LEU A 29 -0.64 16.18 -12.79
CA LEU A 29 -0.48 15.57 -14.11
C LEU A 29 -1.86 15.42 -14.74
N SER A 30 -2.13 16.23 -15.76
CA SER A 30 -3.35 16.12 -16.56
C SER A 30 -3.00 15.68 -17.98
N LYS A 31 -3.77 14.75 -18.52
CA LYS A 31 -3.65 14.32 -19.91
C LYS A 31 -4.90 14.69 -20.69
N ASP A 32 -4.71 15.24 -21.88
CA ASP A 32 -5.76 15.42 -22.88
C ASP A 32 -6.24 14.06 -23.42
N ASP A 33 -7.55 13.82 -23.38
CA ASP A 33 -8.18 12.57 -23.81
C ASP A 33 -7.94 12.26 -25.31
N LEU A 34 -7.65 13.27 -26.12
CA LEU A 34 -7.42 13.11 -27.56
C LEU A 34 -6.01 12.59 -27.91
N VAL A 35 -5.09 12.57 -26.96
CA VAL A 35 -3.69 12.22 -27.20
C VAL A 35 -3.41 10.83 -26.66
N THR A 36 -2.92 9.90 -27.47
CA THR A 36 -2.44 8.61 -26.94
C THR A 36 -1.10 8.79 -26.21
N VAL A 37 -1.05 8.38 -24.93
CA VAL A 37 0.15 8.51 -24.08
C VAL A 37 0.44 7.18 -23.40
N ASN A 38 1.59 6.58 -23.77
CA ASN A 38 1.98 5.22 -23.38
C ASN A 38 3.14 5.25 -22.38
N TYR A 39 3.14 6.26 -21.50
CA TYR A 39 4.11 6.38 -20.43
C TYR A 39 3.59 5.68 -19.18
N ALA A 40 4.43 4.85 -18.56
CA ALA A 40 4.22 4.48 -17.16
C ALA A 40 4.56 5.73 -16.33
N VAL A 41 3.63 6.13 -15.46
CA VAL A 41 3.74 7.36 -14.68
C VAL A 41 4.17 7.03 -13.27
N TYR A 42 5.15 7.77 -12.77
CA TYR A 42 5.66 7.70 -11.41
C TYR A 42 5.72 9.13 -10.86
N ALA A 43 4.87 9.43 -9.88
CA ALA A 43 4.78 10.74 -9.25
C ALA A 43 5.05 10.64 -7.75
N SER A 44 5.90 11.48 -7.18
CA SER A 44 6.09 11.49 -5.73
C SER A 44 6.39 12.84 -5.14
N GLY A 45 5.91 13.08 -3.93
CA GLY A 45 6.06 14.37 -3.26
C GLY A 45 7.51 14.70 -2.87
N ILE A 46 8.34 13.69 -2.56
CA ILE A 46 9.75 13.92 -2.22
C ILE A 46 10.70 13.37 -3.28
N ALA A 47 10.68 12.06 -3.53
CA ALA A 47 11.66 11.45 -4.42
C ALA A 47 11.21 10.17 -5.14
N TYR A 48 11.96 9.76 -6.16
CA TYR A 48 11.75 8.46 -6.78
C TYR A 48 12.14 7.33 -5.83
N LYS A 49 13.38 7.36 -5.32
CA LYS A 49 13.99 6.19 -4.70
C LYS A 49 14.86 6.51 -3.49
N ASN A 50 14.70 5.70 -2.46
CA ASN A 50 15.64 5.62 -1.34
C ASN A 50 16.47 4.33 -1.48
N ALA A 51 17.72 4.43 -1.90
CA ALA A 51 18.55 3.28 -2.27
C ALA A 51 19.69 2.97 -1.29
N ASN A 52 19.97 3.83 -0.30
CA ASN A 52 21.17 3.71 0.54
C ASN A 52 21.08 2.54 1.55
N SER A 53 21.27 1.31 1.08
CA SER A 53 21.37 0.11 1.92
C SER A 53 22.66 0.06 2.73
N ASP A 54 23.73 0.73 2.29
CA ASP A 54 25.01 0.79 3.01
C ASP A 54 24.87 1.36 4.43
N LEU A 55 23.85 2.20 4.65
CA LEU A 55 23.45 2.70 5.96
C LEU A 55 23.28 1.58 7.01
N TYR A 56 22.81 0.39 6.62
CA TYR A 56 22.65 -0.72 7.56
C TYR A 56 23.99 -1.22 8.09
N ASN A 57 25.02 -1.24 7.25
CA ASN A 57 26.37 -1.60 7.68
C ASN A 57 26.96 -0.50 8.55
N GLU A 58 26.75 0.77 8.19
CA GLU A 58 27.23 1.94 8.95
C GLU A 58 26.64 2.00 10.36
N LEU A 59 25.35 1.67 10.49
CA LEU A 59 24.61 1.68 11.76
C LEU A 59 24.60 0.32 12.48
N ASN A 60 25.25 -0.70 11.91
CA ASN A 60 25.25 -2.07 12.43
C ASN A 60 23.83 -2.62 12.70
N LEU A 61 22.93 -2.39 11.75
CA LEU A 61 21.53 -2.80 11.82
C LEU A 61 21.35 -4.18 11.19
N ASP A 62 20.74 -5.10 11.93
CA ASP A 62 20.34 -6.41 11.41
C ASP A 62 18.94 -6.33 10.78
N THR A 63 18.85 -6.62 9.49
CA THR A 63 17.57 -6.67 8.78
C THR A 63 16.63 -7.76 9.30
N ASN A 64 17.15 -8.80 9.97
CA ASN A 64 16.34 -9.86 10.57
C ASN A 64 15.78 -9.48 11.95
N SER A 65 16.38 -8.51 12.63
CA SER A 65 15.92 -8.06 13.95
C SER A 65 14.62 -7.27 13.85
N ILE A 66 13.66 -7.57 14.73
CA ILE A 66 12.44 -6.75 14.88
C ILE A 66 12.70 -5.49 15.71
N ASP A 67 13.66 -5.56 16.63
CA ASP A 67 14.11 -4.41 17.41
C ASP A 67 15.03 -3.55 16.54
N ILE A 68 14.66 -2.29 16.42
CA ILE A 68 15.50 -1.27 15.82
C ILE A 68 15.88 -0.29 16.92
N THR A 69 17.17 -0.02 17.07
CA THR A 69 17.67 1.08 17.88
C THR A 69 17.16 2.42 17.33
N TYR A 70 17.22 3.49 18.12
CA TYR A 70 16.71 4.82 17.75
C TYR A 70 17.62 5.51 16.72
N GLU A 71 17.77 4.89 15.55
CA GLU A 71 18.63 5.38 14.47
C GLU A 71 17.90 6.31 13.52
N ILE A 72 18.68 7.10 12.77
CA ILE A 72 18.20 8.01 11.74
C ILE A 72 18.34 7.35 10.37
N GLY A 73 17.28 7.41 9.58
CA GLY A 73 17.23 6.88 8.22
C GLY A 73 18.06 7.66 7.20
N SER A 74 18.19 7.08 6.01
CA SER A 74 18.84 7.69 4.85
C SER A 74 17.98 8.81 4.26
N ILE A 75 16.68 8.73 4.47
CA ILE A 75 15.74 9.83 4.31
C ILE A 75 15.10 10.08 5.67
N ASP A 76 15.26 11.31 6.17
CA ASP A 76 14.86 11.69 7.52
C ASP A 76 14.26 13.11 7.59
N HIS A 77 13.23 13.31 8.42
CA HIS A 77 12.54 14.59 8.57
C HIS A 77 12.13 15.19 7.21
N MET A 78 11.32 14.45 6.46
CA MET A 78 10.77 14.91 5.18
C MET A 78 9.28 15.19 5.31
N ILE A 79 8.83 16.32 4.78
CA ILE A 79 7.41 16.66 4.74
C ILE A 79 6.99 16.92 3.30
N ASN A 80 5.99 16.18 2.82
CA ASN A 80 5.24 16.55 1.63
C ASN A 80 3.92 17.19 2.04
N ASP A 81 3.73 18.45 1.70
CA ASP A 81 2.52 19.23 1.97
C ASP A 81 1.73 19.53 0.68
N GLY A 82 2.40 19.44 -0.48
CA GLY A 82 1.74 19.55 -1.76
C GLY A 82 0.89 18.32 -2.11
N ASN A 83 -0.25 18.57 -2.74
CA ASN A 83 -1.13 17.52 -3.26
C ASN A 83 -0.52 16.89 -4.52
N ILE A 84 -0.81 15.61 -4.75
CA ILE A 84 -0.45 14.90 -5.97
C ILE A 84 -1.74 14.47 -6.68
N ASN A 85 -2.06 15.16 -7.78
CA ASN A 85 -3.30 14.95 -8.53
C ASN A 85 -2.98 14.46 -9.94
N ILE A 86 -3.43 13.25 -10.29
CA ILE A 86 -3.24 12.67 -11.61
C ILE A 86 -4.59 12.41 -12.26
N HIS A 87 -4.88 13.10 -13.36
CA HIS A 87 -6.14 13.00 -14.10
C HIS A 87 -5.91 12.67 -15.58
N GLY A 88 -6.80 11.84 -16.13
CA GLY A 88 -6.85 11.49 -17.55
C GLY A 88 -6.37 10.07 -17.84
N GLN A 89 -6.73 9.55 -19.02
CA GLN A 89 -6.52 8.14 -19.37
C GLN A 89 -5.08 7.82 -19.80
N PHE A 90 -4.28 7.18 -18.94
CA PHE A 90 -2.94 6.68 -19.32
C PHE A 90 -3.01 5.22 -19.83
N GLU A 91 -2.34 4.92 -20.96
CA GLU A 91 -2.33 3.55 -21.52
C GLU A 91 -1.41 2.57 -20.75
N SER A 92 -0.62 3.08 -19.80
CA SER A 92 0.24 2.29 -18.93
C SER A 92 -0.12 2.50 -17.46
N SER A 93 0.56 1.79 -16.55
CA SER A 93 0.31 1.92 -15.11
C SER A 93 0.70 3.29 -14.58
N VAL A 94 -0.07 3.78 -13.61
CA VAL A 94 0.14 5.06 -12.92
C VAL A 94 0.40 4.80 -11.45
N ARG A 95 1.49 5.34 -10.93
CA ARG A 95 1.91 5.19 -9.54
C ARG A 95 2.17 6.53 -8.91
N ALA A 96 1.57 6.76 -7.76
CA ALA A 96 1.78 7.98 -6.98
C ALA A 96 2.06 7.66 -5.52
N SER A 97 2.94 8.42 -4.89
CA SER A 97 3.12 8.36 -3.43
C SER A 97 3.52 9.69 -2.81
N GLY A 98 3.11 9.94 -1.56
CA GLY A 98 3.43 11.20 -0.89
C GLY A 98 4.92 11.41 -0.61
N ILE A 99 5.70 10.35 -0.31
CA ILE A 99 7.13 10.48 0.04
C ILE A 99 8.05 9.88 -1.02
N VAL A 100 8.07 8.56 -1.22
CA VAL A 100 8.92 7.94 -2.25
C VAL A 100 8.21 6.86 -3.04
N ILE A 101 8.53 6.72 -4.34
CA ILE A 101 8.01 5.60 -5.13
C ILE A 101 8.62 4.28 -4.63
N ILE A 102 9.93 4.22 -4.44
CA ILE A 102 10.65 3.00 -4.05
C ILE A 102 11.45 3.26 -2.78
N ASN A 103 11.19 2.47 -1.74
CA ASN A 103 12.02 2.44 -0.55
C ASN A 103 12.81 1.12 -0.50
N ALA A 104 14.14 1.22 -0.49
CA ALA A 104 15.07 0.11 -0.32
C ALA A 104 16.08 0.39 0.81
N SER A 105 15.71 1.25 1.76
CA SER A 105 16.50 1.60 2.94
C SER A 105 15.58 2.06 4.09
N LEU A 106 16.13 2.71 5.11
CA LEU A 106 15.42 3.19 6.28
C LEU A 106 14.89 4.62 6.06
N LEU A 107 13.58 4.79 6.17
CA LEU A 107 12.85 6.07 6.26
C LEU A 107 12.51 6.37 7.72
N THR A 108 12.83 7.56 8.22
CA THR A 108 12.48 8.00 9.57
C THR A 108 11.81 9.36 9.56
N SER A 109 10.82 9.58 10.43
CA SER A 109 10.22 10.91 10.64
C SER A 109 9.73 11.57 9.34
N VAL A 110 9.10 10.80 8.44
CA VAL A 110 8.55 11.34 7.18
C VAL A 110 7.03 11.51 7.30
N ILE A 111 6.51 12.62 6.78
CA ILE A 111 5.09 12.96 6.89
C ILE A 111 4.54 13.40 5.53
N ASN A 112 3.46 12.76 5.10
CA ASN A 112 2.66 13.23 3.98
C ASN A 112 1.41 13.96 4.51
N LEU A 113 1.30 15.25 4.24
CA LEU A 113 0.16 16.09 4.60
C LEU A 113 -0.83 16.27 3.45
N GLY A 114 -0.33 16.33 2.21
CA GLY A 114 -1.14 16.51 1.00
C GLY A 114 -1.83 15.23 0.54
N ASP A 115 -2.95 15.40 -0.17
CA ASP A 115 -3.71 14.30 -0.76
C ASP A 115 -2.95 13.66 -1.94
N VAL A 116 -3.15 12.37 -2.15
CA VAL A 116 -2.61 11.63 -3.29
C VAL A 116 -3.75 10.99 -4.06
N GLU A 117 -4.11 11.59 -5.19
CA GLU A 117 -5.30 11.26 -5.95
C GLU A 117 -4.96 10.86 -7.39
N ILE A 118 -5.42 9.68 -7.79
CA ILE A 118 -5.34 9.18 -9.17
C ILE A 118 -6.76 8.91 -9.67
N TYR A 119 -7.17 9.69 -10.66
CA TYR A 119 -8.40 9.54 -11.44
C TYR A 119 -8.02 9.25 -12.89
N SER A 120 -7.79 7.98 -13.20
CA SER A 120 -7.34 7.57 -14.53
C SER A 120 -8.01 6.28 -14.95
N ASP A 121 -8.57 6.27 -16.15
CA ASP A 121 -9.05 5.06 -16.77
C ASP A 121 -7.89 4.16 -17.21
N ILE A 122 -8.08 2.86 -17.03
CA ILE A 122 -7.11 1.85 -17.42
C ILE A 122 -7.53 1.21 -18.74
N ALA A 123 -6.66 1.29 -19.74
CA ALA A 123 -6.95 0.73 -21.08
C ALA A 123 -6.79 -0.80 -21.17
N TYR A 124 -5.99 -1.42 -20.31
CA TYR A 124 -5.65 -2.84 -20.41
C TYR A 124 -5.78 -3.59 -19.09
N ALA A 125 -6.20 -4.86 -19.15
CA ALA A 125 -6.42 -5.70 -17.98
C ALA A 125 -5.18 -5.94 -17.11
N THR A 126 -3.97 -5.75 -17.64
CA THR A 126 -2.70 -5.94 -16.92
C THR A 126 -2.13 -4.65 -16.31
N LYS A 127 -2.88 -3.53 -16.41
CA LYS A 127 -2.44 -2.21 -15.97
C LYS A 127 -3.18 -1.79 -14.72
N GLU A 128 -2.58 -0.83 -14.01
CA GLU A 128 -2.88 -0.58 -12.60
C GLU A 128 -2.72 0.90 -12.32
N ILE A 129 -3.62 1.43 -11.48
CA ILE A 129 -3.46 2.71 -10.80
C ILE A 129 -3.23 2.47 -9.31
N GLU A 130 -2.22 3.11 -8.76
CA GLU A 130 -1.61 2.69 -7.50
C GLU A 130 -1.18 3.93 -6.70
N ALA A 131 -1.87 4.21 -5.59
CA ALA A 131 -1.66 5.41 -4.77
C ALA A 131 -1.26 5.04 -3.32
N ALA A 132 -0.23 5.70 -2.77
CA ALA A 132 0.21 5.47 -1.40
C ALA A 132 0.46 6.77 -0.62
N GLY A 133 0.19 6.78 0.68
CA GLY A 133 0.50 7.95 1.51
C GLY A 133 1.99 8.20 1.65
N LEU A 134 2.81 7.19 1.97
CA LEU A 134 4.26 7.37 2.09
C LEU A 134 5.02 6.69 0.95
N VAL A 135 4.84 5.39 0.79
CA VAL A 135 5.69 4.58 -0.10
C VAL A 135 4.87 3.72 -1.05
N TYR A 136 5.15 3.79 -2.34
CA TYR A 136 4.52 2.85 -3.27
C TYR A 136 5.10 1.42 -3.08
N LEU A 137 6.40 1.23 -3.23
CA LEU A 137 7.06 -0.07 -3.16
C LEU A 137 8.10 -0.14 -2.04
N MET A 138 7.93 -1.10 -1.13
CA MET A 138 8.94 -1.52 -0.16
C MET A 138 9.76 -2.66 -0.79
N ASP A 139 10.97 -2.36 -1.23
CA ASP A 139 11.83 -3.30 -1.98
C ASP A 139 13.01 -3.77 -1.13
N SER A 140 13.16 -5.09 -0.97
CA SER A 140 14.18 -5.77 -0.14
C SER A 140 13.95 -5.76 1.38
N SER A 141 14.83 -6.48 2.09
CA SER A 141 14.90 -6.54 3.55
C SER A 141 15.34 -5.24 4.23
N TYR A 142 15.94 -4.32 3.48
CA TYR A 142 16.38 -3.02 3.98
C TYR A 142 15.23 -2.00 4.01
N ALA A 143 14.12 -2.25 3.30
CA ALA A 143 13.00 -1.32 3.24
C ALA A 143 12.31 -1.22 4.60
N GLN A 144 12.49 -0.09 5.27
CA GLN A 144 11.89 0.15 6.58
C GLN A 144 11.33 1.57 6.67
N ILE A 145 10.17 1.71 7.32
CA ILE A 145 9.54 2.99 7.66
C ILE A 145 9.40 3.05 9.18
N ARG A 146 9.80 4.16 9.80
CA ARG A 146 9.69 4.39 11.24
C ARG A 146 9.21 5.80 11.56
N ASP A 147 8.46 5.96 12.65
CA ASP A 147 8.08 7.26 13.22
C ASP A 147 7.43 8.20 12.20
N SER A 148 6.60 7.65 11.31
CA SER A 148 6.13 8.35 10.10
C SER A 148 4.61 8.39 10.03
N ALA A 149 4.05 9.36 9.33
CA ALA A 149 2.61 9.54 9.29
C ALA A 149 2.07 9.99 7.94
N ASN A 150 0.90 9.46 7.57
CA ASN A 150 0.11 9.98 6.47
C ASN A 150 -1.11 10.72 7.02
N TYR A 151 -1.33 11.95 6.55
CA TYR A 151 -2.48 12.78 6.89
C TYR A 151 -3.44 12.97 5.71
N GLY A 152 -2.91 13.09 4.49
CA GLY A 152 -3.72 13.28 3.28
C GLY A 152 -4.53 12.04 2.89
N ASP A 153 -5.65 12.28 2.23
CA ASP A 153 -6.51 11.26 1.65
C ASP A 153 -5.82 10.60 0.45
N ILE A 154 -6.01 9.29 0.30
CA ILE A 154 -5.36 8.51 -0.76
C ILE A 154 -6.42 7.88 -1.64
N LYS A 155 -6.44 8.24 -2.92
CA LYS A 155 -7.48 7.81 -3.88
C LYS A 155 -6.89 7.19 -5.12
N ALA A 156 -7.38 6.00 -5.46
CA ALA A 156 -7.11 5.33 -6.73
C ALA A 156 -8.45 4.91 -7.36
N ILE A 157 -8.90 5.66 -8.37
CA ILE A 157 -10.22 5.53 -8.98
C ILE A 157 -10.09 5.37 -10.51
N SER A 158 -10.64 4.28 -11.05
CA SER A 158 -10.66 4.00 -12.50
C SER A 158 -12.05 3.59 -12.99
N THR A 159 -12.63 4.32 -13.95
CA THR A 159 -13.98 3.99 -14.49
C THR A 159 -13.96 2.91 -15.56
N SER A 160 -12.78 2.39 -15.87
CA SER A 160 -12.60 1.25 -16.76
C SER A 160 -13.16 -0.04 -16.17
N SER A 161 -13.73 -0.87 -17.05
CA SER A 161 -14.15 -2.24 -16.73
C SER A 161 -13.00 -3.26 -16.76
N VAL A 162 -11.75 -2.79 -16.81
CA VAL A 162 -10.51 -3.59 -16.86
C VAL A 162 -9.43 -2.96 -15.97
N GLY A 163 -8.45 -3.75 -15.55
CA GLY A 163 -7.30 -3.28 -14.78
C GLY A 163 -7.53 -3.28 -13.27
N PHE A 164 -6.62 -2.64 -12.53
CA PHE A 164 -6.57 -2.66 -11.06
C PHE A 164 -6.46 -1.25 -10.47
N ALA A 165 -7.10 -1.04 -9.32
CA ALA A 165 -7.01 0.19 -8.55
C ALA A 165 -6.65 -0.12 -7.09
N HIS A 166 -5.51 0.38 -6.62
CA HIS A 166 -4.98 0.06 -5.31
C HIS A 166 -4.59 1.32 -4.55
N ALA A 167 -4.96 1.39 -3.27
CA ALA A 167 -4.65 2.53 -2.42
C ALA A 167 -4.17 2.09 -1.03
N SER A 168 -3.21 2.80 -0.44
CA SER A 168 -2.82 2.58 0.95
C SER A 168 -2.39 3.84 1.71
N GLY A 169 -2.67 3.88 3.01
CA GLY A 169 -2.27 5.00 3.87
C GLY A 169 -0.78 5.09 4.14
N ILE A 170 -0.06 3.99 4.32
CA ILE A 170 1.40 4.04 4.57
C ILE A 170 2.19 3.51 3.37
N ALA A 171 2.09 2.22 3.08
CA ALA A 171 2.81 1.59 1.99
C ALA A 171 1.87 0.80 1.08
N LEU A 172 2.03 0.86 -0.24
CA LEU A 172 1.13 0.09 -1.09
C LEU A 172 1.51 -1.39 -1.10
N ARG A 173 2.77 -1.71 -1.37
CA ARG A 173 3.17 -3.09 -1.61
C ARG A 173 4.61 -3.45 -1.33
N ASN A 174 4.85 -4.76 -1.15
CA ASN A 174 6.18 -5.37 -1.12
C ASN A 174 6.27 -6.74 -1.83
N ASP A 175 5.26 -7.08 -2.64
CA ASP A 175 5.17 -8.36 -3.37
C ASP A 175 5.81 -8.31 -4.78
N ARG A 176 6.54 -7.24 -5.10
CA ARG A 176 7.22 -7.01 -6.38
C ARG A 176 8.65 -6.52 -6.18
N LEU A 177 9.44 -6.66 -7.24
CA LEU A 177 10.74 -6.01 -7.39
C LEU A 177 10.57 -4.66 -8.12
N GLU A 178 11.58 -3.78 -8.04
CA GLU A 178 11.60 -2.50 -8.76
C GLU A 178 11.30 -2.61 -10.27
N ASN A 179 11.74 -3.70 -10.91
CA ASN A 179 11.49 -3.95 -12.33
C ASN A 179 10.03 -4.34 -12.66
N GLY A 180 9.15 -4.41 -11.65
CA GLY A 180 7.74 -4.76 -11.75
C GLY A 180 7.45 -6.26 -11.78
N SER A 181 8.46 -7.14 -11.76
CA SER A 181 8.22 -8.58 -11.65
C SER A 181 7.75 -8.93 -10.25
N ASN A 182 6.91 -9.96 -10.13
CA ASN A 182 6.57 -10.52 -8.83
C ASN A 182 7.83 -11.04 -8.14
N ILE A 183 7.85 -10.96 -6.81
CA ILE A 183 8.86 -11.68 -6.03
C ILE A 183 8.68 -13.19 -6.20
N THR A 184 9.76 -13.92 -5.95
CA THR A 184 9.77 -15.39 -5.93
C THR A 184 10.22 -15.90 -4.57
N VAL A 185 9.98 -17.19 -4.33
CA VAL A 185 10.48 -17.88 -3.14
C VAL A 185 11.99 -17.66 -3.00
N GLY A 186 12.44 -17.28 -1.79
CA GLY A 186 13.85 -16.99 -1.49
C GLY A 186 14.22 -15.50 -1.55
N THR A 187 13.31 -14.62 -1.96
CA THR A 187 13.46 -13.17 -1.76
C THR A 187 13.38 -12.82 -0.27
N THR A 188 13.82 -11.60 0.08
CA THR A 188 13.89 -11.13 1.48
C THR A 188 12.92 -9.99 1.77
N ASN A 189 12.01 -9.66 0.84
CA ASN A 189 11.04 -8.57 0.96
C ASN A 189 10.11 -8.71 2.19
N GLN A 190 9.88 -9.94 2.68
CA GLN A 190 9.14 -10.21 3.92
C GLN A 190 9.81 -9.66 5.18
N LEU A 191 11.11 -9.35 5.13
CA LEU A 191 11.88 -8.79 6.24
C LEU A 191 11.79 -7.25 6.29
N ALA A 192 11.13 -6.63 5.32
CA ALA A 192 10.76 -5.22 5.36
C ALA A 192 9.90 -4.90 6.60
N LYS A 193 9.85 -3.63 7.01
CA LYS A 193 9.15 -3.23 8.25
C LYS A 193 8.45 -1.88 8.12
N ILE A 194 7.30 -1.77 8.78
CA ILE A 194 6.60 -0.52 9.06
C ILE A 194 6.39 -0.45 10.57
N LEU A 195 7.03 0.52 11.21
CA LEU A 195 7.09 0.64 12.65
C LEU A 195 6.63 2.03 13.07
N PHE A 196 5.93 2.13 14.20
CA PHE A 196 5.58 3.43 14.81
C PHE A 196 4.96 4.41 13.81
N SER A 197 4.09 3.92 12.94
CA SER A 197 3.49 4.73 11.87
C SER A 197 1.99 4.89 12.02
N ILE A 198 1.47 6.03 11.57
CA ILE A 198 0.07 6.41 11.75
C ILE A 198 -0.54 6.84 10.42
N ASN A 199 -1.69 6.26 10.07
CA ASN A 199 -2.52 6.76 8.98
C ASN A 199 -3.71 7.54 9.54
N TYR A 200 -3.84 8.82 9.17
CA TYR A 200 -4.99 9.67 9.47
C TYR A 200 -5.96 9.83 8.30
N GLY A 201 -5.46 9.85 7.07
CA GLY A 201 -6.26 10.11 5.87
C GLY A 201 -7.15 8.93 5.45
N ASP A 202 -8.28 9.24 4.84
CA ASP A 202 -9.22 8.27 4.31
C ASP A 202 -8.68 7.65 3.01
N ILE A 203 -8.90 6.36 2.82
CA ILE A 203 -8.29 5.58 1.72
C ILE A 203 -9.38 5.04 0.79
N TYR A 204 -9.25 5.25 -0.51
CA TYR A 204 -10.25 4.90 -1.51
C TYR A 204 -9.64 4.11 -2.67
N ALA A 205 -10.20 2.93 -2.97
CA ALA A 205 -9.85 2.15 -4.15
C ALA A 205 -11.11 1.72 -4.91
N TRP A 206 -11.23 2.12 -6.17
CA TRP A 206 -12.38 1.76 -6.99
C TRP A 206 -12.01 1.48 -8.44
N THR A 207 -12.63 0.45 -9.00
CA THR A 207 -12.60 0.13 -10.43
C THR A 207 -13.99 -0.27 -10.92
N ALA A 208 -14.34 -0.01 -12.18
CA ALA A 208 -15.62 -0.47 -12.73
C ALA A 208 -15.63 -1.97 -13.08
N VAL A 209 -14.50 -2.70 -12.95
CA VAL A 209 -14.42 -4.16 -13.19
C VAL A 209 -15.52 -4.93 -12.45
N ASN A 210 -16.25 -5.80 -13.16
CA ASN A 210 -17.25 -6.67 -12.55
C ASN A 210 -16.59 -7.97 -12.07
N GLU A 211 -16.57 -8.17 -10.75
CA GLU A 211 -15.92 -9.32 -10.10
C GLU A 211 -16.91 -10.37 -9.60
N THR A 212 -18.20 -10.26 -9.90
CA THR A 212 -19.22 -11.19 -9.36
C THR A 212 -18.99 -12.65 -9.76
N ALA A 213 -18.26 -12.89 -10.84
CA ALA A 213 -17.88 -14.22 -11.31
C ALA A 213 -16.55 -14.74 -10.74
N TYR A 214 -15.85 -13.95 -9.91
CA TYR A 214 -14.55 -14.33 -9.37
C TYR A 214 -14.70 -15.45 -8.35
N THR A 215 -13.74 -16.36 -8.39
CA THR A 215 -13.55 -17.44 -7.43
C THR A 215 -12.43 -17.07 -6.45
N ILE A 216 -12.22 -17.89 -5.43
CA ILE A 216 -11.21 -17.66 -4.39
C ILE A 216 -9.81 -17.45 -4.98
N THR A 217 -9.49 -18.13 -6.08
CA THR A 217 -8.19 -18.04 -6.76
C THR A 217 -7.99 -16.73 -7.50
N ASN A 218 -9.05 -15.99 -7.83
CA ASN A 218 -8.94 -14.69 -8.48
C ASN A 218 -8.48 -13.61 -7.48
N GLU A 219 -7.63 -12.73 -7.97
CA GLU A 219 -7.17 -11.55 -7.24
C GLU A 219 -8.16 -10.40 -7.43
N SER A 220 -8.58 -9.76 -6.33
CA SER A 220 -9.47 -8.59 -6.37
C SER A 220 -8.79 -7.39 -7.02
N THR A 221 -9.52 -6.66 -7.84
CA THR A 221 -9.03 -5.55 -8.67
C THR A 221 -9.05 -4.21 -7.94
N ALA A 222 -9.97 -4.02 -6.99
CA ALA A 222 -9.95 -2.90 -6.04
C ALA A 222 -9.44 -3.34 -4.67
N LYS A 223 -8.35 -2.73 -4.18
CA LYS A 223 -7.77 -3.04 -2.86
C LYS A 223 -7.40 -1.76 -2.10
N ALA A 224 -7.86 -1.64 -0.86
CA ALA A 224 -7.52 -0.52 0.01
C ALA A 224 -7.04 -1.00 1.39
N ALA A 225 -6.05 -0.31 1.98
CA ALA A 225 -5.69 -0.56 3.38
C ALA A 225 -5.07 0.64 4.09
N GLY A 226 -5.30 0.76 5.41
CA GLY A 226 -4.73 1.85 6.19
C GLY A 226 -3.20 1.82 6.29
N ILE A 227 -2.57 0.64 6.38
CA ILE A 227 -1.11 0.53 6.53
C ILE A 227 -0.44 -0.14 5.31
N LEU A 228 -0.85 -1.35 4.92
CA LEU A 228 -0.26 -2.06 3.76
C LEU A 228 -1.37 -2.67 2.88
N ALA A 229 -1.48 -2.24 1.61
CA ALA A 229 -2.51 -2.79 0.74
C ALA A 229 -2.20 -4.20 0.23
N ILE A 230 -0.95 -4.50 -0.17
CA ILE A 230 -0.59 -5.77 -0.83
C ILE A 230 0.76 -6.28 -0.35
N GLY A 231 0.77 -7.49 0.22
CA GLY A 231 1.98 -8.22 0.50
C GLY A 231 2.09 -8.61 1.96
N LEU A 232 3.32 -8.75 2.44
CA LEU A 232 3.61 -9.34 3.74
C LEU A 232 4.94 -8.85 4.27
N LEU A 233 4.91 -8.09 5.35
CA LEU A 233 6.08 -7.55 6.05
C LEU A 233 5.71 -7.31 7.52
N SER A 234 6.68 -6.96 8.37
CA SER A 234 6.39 -6.68 9.77
C SER A 234 5.73 -5.31 9.95
N VAL A 235 4.59 -5.27 10.63
CA VAL A 235 3.85 -4.06 11.01
C VAL A 235 3.71 -4.04 12.52
N VAL A 236 4.47 -3.18 13.20
CA VAL A 236 4.51 -3.12 14.68
C VAL A 236 4.30 -1.70 15.20
N ASN A 237 3.43 -1.54 16.20
CA ASN A 237 3.10 -0.24 16.81
C ASN A 237 2.51 0.74 15.78
N ASN A 238 1.45 0.33 15.07
CA ASN A 238 0.83 1.17 14.04
C ASN A 238 -0.62 1.49 14.37
N VAL A 239 -1.09 2.66 13.95
CA VAL A 239 -2.47 3.10 14.19
C VAL A 239 -3.10 3.57 12.89
N ASN A 240 -4.31 3.10 12.60
CA ASN A 240 -5.13 3.61 11.51
C ASN A 240 -6.34 4.37 12.08
N TYR A 241 -6.41 5.68 11.82
CA TYR A 241 -7.57 6.54 12.10
C TYR A 241 -8.48 6.73 10.89
N GLY A 242 -7.91 6.78 9.68
CA GLY A 242 -8.65 7.00 8.45
C GLY A 242 -9.60 5.86 8.11
N ASN A 243 -10.76 6.20 7.56
CA ASN A 243 -11.71 5.23 7.04
C ASN A 243 -11.17 4.61 5.76
N ILE A 244 -11.48 3.33 5.55
CA ILE A 244 -10.97 2.57 4.42
C ILE A 244 -12.13 2.12 3.55
N TYR A 245 -12.08 2.51 2.29
CA TYR A 245 -13.15 2.32 1.33
C TYR A 245 -12.62 1.63 0.09
N SER A 246 -13.27 0.53 -0.28
CA SER A 246 -12.96 -0.18 -1.52
C SER A 246 -14.20 -0.79 -2.13
N LYS A 247 -14.21 -0.98 -3.44
CA LYS A 247 -15.29 -1.73 -4.09
C LYS A 247 -15.34 -3.19 -3.65
N SER A 248 -14.18 -3.81 -3.42
CA SER A 248 -14.08 -5.27 -3.38
C SER A 248 -13.25 -5.80 -2.22
N LEU A 249 -12.13 -5.15 -1.90
CA LEU A 249 -11.29 -5.58 -0.80
C LEU A 249 -10.78 -4.37 -0.02
N ALA A 250 -11.04 -4.35 1.28
CA ALA A 250 -10.53 -3.32 2.18
C ALA A 250 -10.16 -3.86 3.56
N SER A 251 -9.21 -3.19 4.20
CA SER A 251 -8.85 -3.50 5.59
C SER A 251 -8.27 -2.32 6.35
N GLY A 252 -8.43 -2.30 7.67
CA GLY A 252 -7.84 -1.26 8.52
C GLY A 252 -6.31 -1.27 8.52
N ILE A 253 -5.68 -2.46 8.52
CA ILE A 253 -4.21 -2.58 8.58
C ILE A 253 -3.64 -3.18 7.29
N PHE A 254 -3.92 -4.45 7.00
CA PHE A 254 -3.45 -5.18 5.80
C PHE A 254 -4.59 -5.50 4.85
N GLY A 255 -4.49 -5.06 3.60
CA GLY A 255 -5.47 -5.38 2.57
C GLY A 255 -5.41 -6.85 2.18
N PHE A 256 -4.35 -7.23 1.46
CA PHE A 256 -4.23 -8.51 0.77
C PHE A 256 -2.85 -9.14 1.00
N ILE A 257 -2.83 -10.32 1.61
CA ILE A 257 -1.60 -11.08 1.86
C ILE A 257 -1.46 -12.16 0.79
N TYR A 258 -0.44 -12.03 -0.07
CA TYR A 258 -0.18 -12.95 -1.18
C TYR A 258 0.78 -14.08 -0.77
N MET A 259 0.37 -14.95 0.15
CA MET A 259 1.24 -15.96 0.79
C MET A 259 2.04 -16.83 -0.19
N ASN A 260 1.41 -17.30 -1.29
CA ASN A 260 2.11 -18.17 -2.24
C ASN A 260 3.21 -17.47 -3.05
N LYS A 261 3.26 -16.12 -3.10
CA LYS A 261 4.39 -15.39 -3.71
C LYS A 261 5.61 -15.36 -2.78
N PHE A 262 5.38 -15.12 -1.50
CA PHE A 262 6.44 -15.09 -0.49
C PHE A 262 6.97 -16.48 -0.14
N GLY A 263 6.18 -17.53 -0.40
CA GLY A 263 6.57 -18.91 -0.12
C GLY A 263 6.44 -19.24 1.36
N THR A 264 7.19 -20.25 1.80
CA THR A 264 7.19 -20.67 3.21
C THR A 264 8.07 -19.71 4.03
N ILE A 265 7.43 -18.98 4.94
CA ILE A 265 8.10 -18.05 5.87
C ILE A 265 8.68 -18.87 7.03
N SER A 266 9.79 -18.46 7.62
CA SER A 266 10.30 -19.08 8.86
C SER A 266 9.61 -18.48 10.09
N THR A 267 9.59 -19.22 11.19
CA THR A 267 9.14 -18.69 12.48
C THR A 267 9.89 -17.40 12.81
N ASN A 268 9.21 -16.42 13.42
CA ASN A 268 9.82 -15.17 13.89
C ASN A 268 10.40 -14.26 12.78
N GLN A 269 9.88 -14.34 11.55
CA GLN A 269 10.28 -13.42 10.47
C GLN A 269 9.32 -12.26 10.26
N VAL A 270 8.02 -12.49 10.50
CA VAL A 270 6.98 -11.48 10.26
C VAL A 270 6.16 -11.29 11.53
N TYR A 271 6.06 -10.03 11.95
CA TYR A 271 5.35 -9.63 13.16
C TYR A 271 4.27 -8.61 12.80
N ILE A 272 3.03 -8.93 13.14
CA ILE A 272 1.89 -8.01 13.08
C ILE A 272 1.46 -7.78 14.52
N SER A 273 1.93 -6.70 15.12
CA SER A 273 1.78 -6.49 16.56
C SER A 273 1.44 -5.06 16.93
N ASN A 274 0.78 -4.89 18.09
CA ASN A 274 0.44 -3.60 18.68
C ASN A 274 -0.19 -2.65 17.65
N SER A 275 -1.15 -3.18 16.89
CA SER A 275 -1.79 -2.44 15.81
C SER A 275 -3.22 -2.11 16.20
N ILE A 276 -3.64 -0.87 15.96
CA ILE A 276 -4.96 -0.36 16.36
C ILE A 276 -5.68 0.20 15.15
N ASN A 277 -6.92 -0.25 14.91
CA ASN A 277 -7.80 0.30 13.89
C ASN A 277 -8.96 1.07 14.54
N TYR A 278 -9.01 2.38 14.28
CA TYR A 278 -10.15 3.26 14.59
C TYR A 278 -11.05 3.51 13.37
N GLY A 279 -10.48 3.47 12.17
CA GLY A 279 -11.19 3.74 10.92
C GLY A 279 -12.28 2.72 10.61
N LYS A 280 -13.37 3.18 9.99
CA LYS A 280 -14.42 2.28 9.50
C LYS A 280 -13.98 1.68 8.16
N VAL A 281 -14.23 0.39 7.97
CA VAL A 281 -13.95 -0.28 6.68
C VAL A 281 -15.26 -0.58 5.96
N ARG A 282 -15.52 0.06 4.81
CA ARG A 282 -16.81 -0.07 4.11
C ARG A 282 -16.64 -0.25 2.60
N GLN A 283 -17.68 -0.81 2.00
CA GLN A 283 -17.74 -0.98 0.55
C GLN A 283 -18.12 0.33 -0.15
N ILE A 284 -17.42 0.65 -1.24
CA ILE A 284 -17.88 1.61 -2.24
C ILE A 284 -18.89 0.89 -3.15
N THR A 285 -20.16 1.24 -3.03
CA THR A 285 -21.27 0.61 -3.76
C THR A 285 -21.52 1.22 -5.13
N ALA A 286 -21.18 2.51 -5.29
CA ALA A 286 -21.27 3.23 -6.55
C ALA A 286 -20.24 4.37 -6.58
N TYR A 287 -19.89 4.79 -7.79
CA TYR A 287 -19.06 5.96 -8.06
C TYR A 287 -19.72 6.78 -9.17
N ASP A 288 -19.85 8.09 -8.94
CA ASP A 288 -20.32 9.06 -9.93
C ASP A 288 -19.12 9.78 -10.53
N ALA A 289 -18.85 9.52 -11.82
CA ALA A 289 -17.73 10.10 -12.53
C ALA A 289 -17.89 11.59 -12.87
N GLN A 290 -19.11 12.14 -12.82
CA GLN A 290 -19.35 13.57 -13.09
C GLN A 290 -19.05 14.44 -11.88
N SER A 291 -19.38 13.95 -10.68
CA SER A 291 -19.15 14.66 -9.43
C SER A 291 -17.97 14.13 -8.62
N GLU A 292 -17.31 13.08 -9.11
CA GLU A 292 -16.21 12.36 -8.45
C GLU A 292 -16.57 11.88 -7.03
N LEU A 293 -17.83 11.46 -6.83
CA LEU A 293 -18.36 11.07 -5.52
C LEU A 293 -18.49 9.54 -5.39
N THR A 294 -18.06 9.03 -4.24
CA THR A 294 -18.25 7.63 -3.85
C THR A 294 -19.49 7.48 -2.95
N THR A 295 -20.24 6.40 -3.14
CA THR A 295 -21.40 6.06 -2.31
C THR A 295 -21.11 4.85 -1.44
N MET A 296 -21.29 4.99 -0.12
CA MET A 296 -20.96 3.98 0.88
C MET A 296 -22.13 3.77 1.84
N ASN A 297 -22.35 2.52 2.26
CA ASN A 297 -23.26 2.23 3.36
C ASN A 297 -22.49 2.19 4.68
N MET A 298 -22.56 3.27 5.47
CA MET A 298 -21.86 3.35 6.76
C MET A 298 -22.48 2.46 7.84
N SER A 299 -23.71 2.01 7.62
CA SER A 299 -24.50 1.25 8.59
C SER A 299 -24.25 -0.26 8.55
N SER A 300 -23.61 -0.80 7.51
CA SER A 300 -23.34 -2.24 7.38
C SER A 300 -22.00 -2.51 6.69
N VAL A 301 -21.40 -3.65 7.02
CA VAL A 301 -20.29 -4.24 6.25
C VAL A 301 -20.90 -5.15 5.16
N PRO A 302 -20.33 -5.21 3.94
CA PRO A 302 -20.80 -6.16 2.94
C PRO A 302 -20.69 -7.61 3.43
N VAL A 303 -21.59 -8.47 2.95
CA VAL A 303 -21.50 -9.91 3.19
C VAL A 303 -20.26 -10.44 2.47
N THR A 304 -19.40 -11.17 3.19
CA THR A 304 -18.22 -11.79 2.60
C THR A 304 -18.62 -12.74 1.47
N THR A 305 -17.91 -12.66 0.34
CA THR A 305 -18.06 -13.56 -0.80
C THR A 305 -16.68 -13.88 -1.38
N ASN A 306 -16.60 -14.66 -2.46
CA ASN A 306 -15.34 -14.93 -3.15
C ASN A 306 -14.62 -13.66 -3.65
N TYR A 307 -15.37 -12.59 -3.93
CA TYR A 307 -14.87 -11.34 -4.50
C TYR A 307 -14.95 -10.15 -3.53
N LEU A 308 -15.72 -10.26 -2.44
CA LEU A 308 -15.80 -9.25 -1.39
C LEU A 308 -15.10 -9.72 -0.13
N ALA A 309 -14.04 -9.01 0.29
CA ALA A 309 -13.26 -9.36 1.48
C ALA A 309 -12.94 -8.10 2.31
N PHE A 310 -13.58 -7.98 3.48
CA PHE A 310 -13.49 -6.80 4.35
C PHE A 310 -13.16 -7.25 5.77
N GLY A 311 -12.03 -6.79 6.31
CA GLY A 311 -11.56 -7.15 7.66
C GLY A 311 -10.93 -5.96 8.37
N ALA A 312 -10.92 -5.95 9.71
CA ALA A 312 -10.34 -4.84 10.46
C ALA A 312 -8.80 -4.84 10.40
N PHE A 313 -8.19 -6.02 10.38
CA PHE A 313 -6.75 -6.19 10.35
C PHE A 313 -6.27 -6.82 9.06
N VAL A 314 -6.93 -7.86 8.57
CA VAL A 314 -6.59 -8.48 7.28
C VAL A 314 -7.84 -8.66 6.44
N GLY A 315 -7.81 -8.10 5.22
CA GLY A 315 -8.89 -8.21 4.25
C GLY A 315 -8.96 -9.59 3.61
N LYS A 316 -7.88 -10.05 2.98
CA LYS A 316 -7.81 -11.38 2.36
C LYS A 316 -6.42 -11.98 2.47
N ILE A 317 -6.37 -13.28 2.75
CA ILE A 317 -5.16 -14.09 2.66
C ILE A 317 -5.32 -15.01 1.46
N HIS A 318 -4.40 -14.90 0.51
CA HIS A 318 -4.43 -15.66 -0.73
C HIS A 318 -3.27 -16.65 -0.77
N THR A 319 -3.63 -17.93 -0.83
CA THR A 319 -2.72 -19.07 -0.82
C THR A 319 -2.59 -19.74 -2.19
N GLY A 320 -3.25 -19.22 -3.22
CA GLY A 320 -3.29 -19.82 -4.56
C GLY A 320 -4.27 -21.00 -4.68
N THR A 321 -5.02 -21.32 -3.63
CA THR A 321 -5.92 -22.49 -3.56
C THR A 321 -7.36 -22.14 -3.88
N THR A 322 -8.17 -23.15 -4.22
CA THR A 322 -9.62 -23.02 -4.45
C THR A 322 -10.44 -22.97 -3.16
N SER A 323 -9.80 -23.16 -2.01
CA SER A 323 -10.37 -23.00 -0.67
C SER A 323 -9.65 -21.89 0.08
N TRP A 324 -10.36 -21.25 1.00
CA TRP A 324 -9.77 -20.31 1.95
C TRP A 324 -8.93 -21.07 2.98
N ALA A 325 -7.61 -20.95 2.91
CA ALA A 325 -6.71 -21.54 3.89
C ALA A 325 -6.26 -20.44 4.87
N PHE A 326 -6.96 -20.34 6.01
CA PHE A 326 -6.62 -19.38 7.06
C PHE A 326 -5.56 -19.91 8.03
N ALA A 327 -5.63 -21.18 8.45
CA ALA A 327 -4.63 -21.78 9.35
C ALA A 327 -4.53 -23.30 9.15
N GLY A 328 -3.33 -23.88 9.27
CA GLY A 328 -3.13 -25.34 9.30
C GLY A 328 -2.93 -26.06 7.96
N ASP A 329 -2.89 -25.35 6.82
CA ASP A 329 -2.39 -25.93 5.57
C ASP A 329 -0.86 -25.93 5.58
N VAL A 330 -0.27 -27.10 5.31
CA VAL A 330 1.17 -27.39 5.42
C VAL A 330 2.03 -26.56 4.46
N THR A 331 1.45 -26.01 3.39
CA THR A 331 2.22 -25.36 2.32
C THR A 331 2.58 -23.89 2.65
N TYR A 332 1.64 -23.10 3.19
CA TYR A 332 1.82 -21.67 3.50
C TYR A 332 1.12 -21.25 4.79
N PRO A 333 1.56 -21.74 5.95
CA PRO A 333 0.76 -21.60 7.15
C PRO A 333 0.93 -20.18 7.73
N ILE A 334 -0.20 -19.50 7.96
CA ILE A 334 -0.24 -18.18 8.62
C ILE A 334 0.32 -18.23 10.04
N ASP A 335 0.35 -19.41 10.66
CA ASP A 335 0.76 -19.63 12.04
C ASP A 335 2.22 -19.24 12.31
N ARG A 336 3.00 -19.03 11.25
CA ARG A 336 4.37 -18.52 11.31
C ARG A 336 4.46 -17.00 11.41
N VAL A 337 3.37 -16.29 11.09
CA VAL A 337 3.23 -14.86 11.34
C VAL A 337 2.82 -14.65 12.78
N TYR A 338 3.61 -13.88 13.52
CA TYR A 338 3.26 -13.52 14.89
C TYR A 338 2.16 -12.45 14.87
N PHE A 339 1.04 -12.73 15.56
CA PHE A 339 -0.01 -11.75 15.83
C PHE A 339 -0.05 -11.43 17.32
N GLY A 340 0.09 -10.16 17.68
CA GLY A 340 0.07 -9.71 19.07
C GLY A 340 -0.70 -8.41 19.26
N TYR A 341 -1.52 -8.30 20.31
CA TYR A 341 -2.17 -7.05 20.74
C TYR A 341 -2.81 -6.24 19.61
N LEU A 342 -3.85 -6.81 18.99
CA LEU A 342 -4.61 -6.19 17.91
C LEU A 342 -5.93 -5.65 18.46
N ILE A 343 -6.23 -4.36 18.22
CA ILE A 343 -7.45 -3.72 18.72
C ILE A 343 -8.23 -3.09 17.56
N ASN A 344 -9.50 -3.45 17.41
CA ASN A 344 -10.41 -2.84 16.45
C ASN A 344 -11.53 -2.08 17.18
N PHE A 345 -11.82 -0.85 16.73
CA PHE A 345 -12.94 -0.04 17.21
C PHE A 345 -14.12 0.03 16.22
N ASP A 346 -14.02 -0.56 15.03
CA ASP A 346 -15.17 -0.72 14.13
C ASP A 346 -16.04 -1.90 14.58
N GLU A 347 -17.07 -1.60 15.37
CA GLU A 347 -17.99 -2.59 15.97
C GLU A 347 -18.68 -3.54 14.98
N LYS A 348 -18.70 -3.19 13.68
CA LYS A 348 -19.40 -3.95 12.64
C LYS A 348 -18.50 -4.94 11.91
N LEU A 349 -17.20 -4.92 12.19
CA LEU A 349 -16.19 -5.57 11.38
C LEU A 349 -15.38 -6.56 12.21
N ASN A 350 -15.23 -7.77 11.69
CA ASN A 350 -14.38 -8.79 12.30
C ASN A 350 -12.90 -8.48 12.06
N MET A 351 -12.04 -8.99 12.94
CA MET A 351 -10.58 -8.84 12.85
C MET A 351 -10.04 -9.29 11.49
N PHE A 352 -10.52 -10.44 11.03
CA PHE A 352 -10.22 -11.04 9.75
C PHE A 352 -11.52 -11.15 8.96
N ALA A 353 -11.51 -10.91 7.65
CA ALA A 353 -12.64 -11.26 6.82
C ALA A 353 -12.84 -12.78 6.94
N LEU A 354 -13.88 -13.21 7.65
CA LEU A 354 -14.16 -14.63 7.83
C LEU A 354 -14.42 -15.28 6.47
N ALA A 355 -13.69 -16.35 6.18
CA ALA A 355 -13.83 -17.22 5.02
C ALA A 355 -15.05 -18.15 5.11
#